data_AF-A0A516NIA7-F1
#
_entry.id   AF-A0A516NIA7-F1
#
_cell.length_a   1.000
_cell.length_b   1.000
_cell.length_c   1.000
_cell.angle_alpha   90.00
_cell.angle_beta   90.00
_cell.angle_gamma   90.00
#
_symmetry.space_group_name_H-M   'P 1'
#
loop_
_entity.id
_entity.type
_entity.pdbx_description
1 polymer ?
#
loop_
_entity_poly.entity_id
_entity_poly.type
_entity_poly.pdbx_seq_one_letter_code
_entity_poly.pdbx_strand_id
1 'polypeptide(L)'
;MTSEAPMAELAPPFRFAPGPRLGADGEPPRLFVPGRTADAVVVEASDRMVQHLFEAGLQLHGLRAVFDRLDADPAQLCTASLAVAAVLDELDILIHEASLAMLAHATARRGGGAPGPDGAVAR
;
A
#
# COMPACT_ATOMS: atom_id res chain seq x y z
N MET A 1 -11.22 -29.78 -48.58
CA MET A 1 -12.03 -29.12 -47.53
C MET A 1 -11.19 -29.08 -46.26
N THR A 2 -10.33 -28.07 -46.13
CA THR A 2 -9.54 -27.80 -44.93
C THR A 2 -10.24 -26.68 -44.18
N SER A 3 -10.96 -27.04 -43.12
CA SER A 3 -11.65 -26.09 -42.24
C SER A 3 -10.64 -25.57 -41.23
N GLU A 4 -10.02 -24.45 -41.55
CA GLU A 4 -9.21 -23.67 -40.61
C GLU A 4 -10.16 -23.02 -39.61
N ALA A 5 -10.15 -23.50 -38.37
CA ALA A 5 -10.90 -22.87 -37.28
C ALA A 5 -10.25 -21.52 -36.96
N PRO A 6 -11.03 -20.44 -36.74
CA PRO A 6 -10.45 -19.17 -36.34
C PRO A 6 -9.82 -19.34 -34.96
N MET A 7 -8.53 -19.04 -34.86
CA MET A 7 -7.83 -18.82 -33.61
C MET A 7 -8.64 -17.81 -32.79
N ALA A 8 -9.42 -18.32 -31.84
CA ALA A 8 -10.02 -17.50 -30.81
C ALA A 8 -8.85 -16.90 -30.02
N GLU A 9 -8.60 -15.63 -30.28
CA GLU A 9 -7.76 -14.73 -29.51
C GLU A 9 -8.21 -14.78 -28.04
N LEU A 10 -7.62 -15.71 -27.28
CA LEU A 10 -7.67 -15.75 -25.83
C LEU A 10 -6.81 -14.59 -25.31
N ALA A 11 -7.37 -13.38 -25.42
CA ALA A 11 -6.89 -12.26 -24.65
C ALA A 11 -6.96 -12.64 -23.16
N PRO A 12 -5.85 -12.58 -22.40
CA PRO A 12 -5.91 -12.82 -20.96
C PRO A 12 -6.82 -11.76 -20.32
N PRO A 13 -7.68 -12.11 -19.34
CA PRO A 13 -8.60 -11.16 -18.70
C PRO A 13 -7.90 -10.09 -17.86
N PHE A 14 -6.57 -10.16 -17.73
CA PHE A 14 -5.78 -9.25 -16.92
C PHE A 14 -4.86 -8.44 -17.81
N ARG A 15 -5.41 -7.39 -18.43
CA ARG A 15 -4.58 -6.28 -18.88
C ARG A 15 -4.01 -5.61 -17.63
N PHE A 16 -2.76 -5.95 -17.31
CA PHE A 16 -1.91 -5.05 -16.55
C PHE A 16 -1.65 -3.83 -17.44
N ALA A 17 -2.47 -2.79 -17.27
CA ALA A 17 -2.02 -1.47 -17.65
C ALA A 17 -0.83 -1.17 -16.72
N PRO A 18 0.37 -0.83 -17.22
CA PRO A 18 1.31 -0.10 -16.40
C PRO A 18 0.57 1.16 -15.97
N GLY A 19 0.24 1.25 -14.69
CA GLY A 19 -0.28 2.48 -14.11
C GLY A 19 0.63 3.63 -14.54
N PRO A 20 0.09 4.86 -14.70
CA PRO A 20 0.90 5.99 -15.11
C PRO A 20 2.12 6.03 -14.19
N ARG A 21 3.32 5.89 -14.79
CA ARG A 21 4.56 6.19 -14.10
C ARG A 21 4.41 7.62 -13.66
N LEU A 22 4.10 7.80 -12.37
CA LEU A 22 4.04 9.12 -11.76
C LEU A 22 5.41 9.73 -12.06
N GLY A 23 5.40 10.80 -12.87
CA GLY A 23 6.57 11.63 -13.10
C GLY A 23 7.18 11.96 -11.75
N ALA A 24 8.50 12.01 -11.60
CA ALA A 24 9.30 13.12 -12.10
C ALA A 24 8.82 14.52 -11.67
N ASP A 25 7.83 14.61 -10.78
CA ASP A 25 7.28 15.86 -10.27
C ASP A 25 7.30 15.78 -8.74
N GLY A 26 8.08 16.65 -8.10
CA GLY A 26 8.29 16.64 -6.65
C GLY A 26 6.99 16.74 -5.86
N GLU A 27 6.52 15.60 -5.35
CA GLU A 27 5.56 15.56 -4.26
C GLU A 27 6.21 16.29 -3.06
N PRO A 28 5.61 17.38 -2.56
CA PRO A 28 6.11 18.03 -1.36
C PRO A 28 5.96 17.06 -0.18
N PRO A 29 6.81 17.17 0.86
CA PRO A 29 6.62 16.39 2.08
C PRO A 29 5.20 16.64 2.58
N ARG A 30 4.43 15.55 2.77
CA ARG A 30 3.02 15.59 3.21
C ARG A 30 2.84 16.66 4.27
N LEU A 31 2.18 17.74 3.85
CA LEU A 31 2.00 18.96 4.60
C LEU A 31 1.44 18.62 5.98
N PHE A 32 2.12 19.10 7.01
CA PHE A 32 1.50 19.35 8.31
C PHE A 32 0.24 20.19 8.06
N VAL A 33 -0.94 19.58 8.14
CA VAL A 33 -2.22 20.28 8.06
C VAL A 33 -2.51 20.84 9.45
N PRO A 34 -2.42 22.17 9.67
CA PRO A 34 -2.69 22.76 10.98
C PRO A 34 -4.17 22.51 11.32
N GLY A 35 -4.43 21.77 12.39
CA GLY A 35 -5.80 21.47 12.87
C GLY A 35 -6.22 20.00 12.86
N ARG A 36 -5.45 19.09 12.25
CA ARG A 36 -5.66 17.65 12.49
C ARG A 36 -4.98 17.25 13.80
N THR A 37 -5.74 16.60 14.70
CA THR A 37 -5.14 16.00 15.89
C THR A 37 -4.25 14.83 15.46
N ALA A 38 -3.18 14.58 16.22
CA ALA A 38 -2.29 13.43 15.98
C ALA A 38 -3.06 12.10 15.95
N ASP A 39 -4.23 12.02 16.60
CA ASP A 39 -5.15 10.87 16.53
C ASP A 39 -5.76 10.68 15.14
N ALA A 40 -6.18 11.76 14.46
CA ALA A 40 -6.79 11.68 13.13
C ALA A 40 -5.80 11.14 12.08
N VAL A 41 -4.52 11.52 12.17
CA VAL A 41 -3.46 11.03 11.28
C VAL A 41 -3.20 9.53 11.48
N VAL A 42 -3.23 9.06 12.73
CA VAL A 42 -3.07 7.62 13.04
C VAL A 42 -4.26 6.82 12.54
N VAL A 43 -5.48 7.32 12.74
CA VAL A 43 -6.70 6.64 12.26
C VAL A 43 -6.68 6.51 10.74
N GLU A 44 -6.36 7.58 10.01
CA GLU A 44 -6.25 7.54 8.54
C GLU A 44 -5.12 6.60 8.07
N ALA A 45 -3.95 6.64 8.72
CA ALA A 45 -2.86 5.71 8.41
C ALA A 45 -3.25 4.25 8.69
N SER A 46 -4.01 4.00 9.76
CA SER A 46 -4.50 2.66 10.12
C SER A 46 -5.55 2.16 9.13
N ASP A 47 -6.49 3.02 8.73
CA ASP A 47 -7.52 2.70 7.74
C ASP A 47 -6.89 2.37 6.38
N ARG A 48 -5.97 3.22 5.92
CA ARG A 48 -5.16 2.99 4.72
C ARG A 48 -4.40 1.66 4.81
N MET A 49 -3.77 1.38 5.96
CA MET A 49 -3.05 0.13 6.16
C MET A 49 -3.96 -1.09 6.02
N VAL A 50 -5.14 -1.07 6.63
CA VAL A 50 -6.13 -2.16 6.51
C VAL A 50 -6.60 -2.34 5.07
N GLN A 51 -6.89 -1.25 4.37
CA GLN A 51 -7.31 -1.29 2.96
C GLN A 51 -6.24 -1.92 2.07
N HIS A 52 -4.99 -1.47 2.15
CA HIS A 52 -3.91 -2.02 1.31
C HIS A 52 -3.56 -3.47 1.69
N LEU A 53 -3.64 -3.85 2.97
CA LEU A 53 -3.47 -5.26 3.39
C LEU A 53 -4.55 -6.16 2.79
N PHE A 54 -5.81 -5.68 2.76
CA PHE A 54 -6.90 -6.42 2.13
C PHE A 54 -6.68 -6.57 0.62
N GLU A 55 -6.29 -5.48 -0.05
CA GLU A 55 -5.99 -5.50 -1.48
C GLU A 55 -4.82 -6.43 -1.84
N ALA A 56 -3.71 -6.34 -1.10
CA ALA A 56 -2.58 -7.25 -1.24
C ALA A 56 -3.00 -8.71 -1.03
N GLY A 57 -3.83 -8.99 -0.02
CA GLY A 57 -4.39 -10.32 0.21
C GLY A 57 -5.22 -10.84 -0.97
N LEU A 58 -6.04 -10.00 -1.59
CA LEU A 58 -6.83 -10.34 -2.76
C LEU A 58 -5.95 -10.60 -3.99
N GLN A 59 -4.93 -9.78 -4.22
CA GLN A 59 -3.97 -9.95 -5.31
C GLN A 59 -3.19 -11.26 -5.16
N LEU A 60 -2.66 -11.55 -3.97
CA LEU A 60 -1.96 -12.80 -3.68
C LEU A 60 -2.89 -14.02 -3.83
N HIS A 61 -4.15 -13.91 -3.41
CA HIS A 61 -5.14 -14.95 -3.63
C HIS A 61 -5.36 -15.24 -5.13
N GLY A 62 -5.40 -14.21 -5.96
CA GLY A 62 -5.46 -14.37 -7.42
C GLY A 62 -4.22 -15.06 -7.99
N LEU A 63 -3.02 -14.70 -7.52
CA LEU A 63 -1.76 -15.29 -7.97
C LEU A 63 -1.63 -16.76 -7.57
N ARG A 64 -2.20 -17.16 -6.43
CA ARG A 64 -2.25 -18.57 -6.01
C ARG A 64 -2.86 -19.48 -7.08
N ALA A 65 -3.88 -19.02 -7.81
CA ALA A 65 -4.49 -19.80 -8.89
C ALA A 65 -3.52 -20.07 -10.06
N VAL A 66 -2.48 -19.25 -10.24
CA VAL A 66 -1.42 -19.49 -11.24
C VAL A 66 -0.43 -20.53 -10.72
N PHE A 67 -0.03 -20.42 -9.45
CA PHE A 67 0.93 -21.35 -8.84
C PHE A 67 0.35 -22.74 -8.57
N ASP A 68 -0.95 -22.85 -8.30
CA ASP A 68 -1.63 -24.14 -8.05
C ASP A 68 -1.85 -24.96 -9.36
N ARG A 69 -1.56 -24.38 -10.54
CA ARG A 69 -1.69 -25.08 -11.83
C ARG A 69 -0.43 -25.88 -12.16
N LEU A 70 -0.60 -27.21 -12.28
CA LEU A 70 0.47 -28.14 -12.67
C LEU A 70 1.03 -27.89 -14.08
N ASP A 71 0.20 -27.36 -14.99
CA ASP A 71 0.57 -27.05 -16.38
C ASP A 71 0.86 -25.56 -16.61
N ALA A 72 1.24 -24.83 -15.56
CA ALA A 72 1.60 -23.42 -15.69
C ALA A 72 2.86 -23.27 -16.56
N ASP A 73 2.75 -22.43 -17.59
CA ASP A 73 3.89 -22.08 -18.45
C ASP A 73 4.95 -21.34 -17.60
N PRO A 74 6.26 -21.66 -17.73
CA PRO A 74 7.33 -20.91 -17.11
C PRO A 74 7.22 -19.38 -17.24
N ALA A 75 6.72 -18.86 -18.37
CA ALA A 75 6.52 -17.41 -18.53
C ALA A 75 5.41 -16.86 -17.60
N GLN A 76 4.35 -17.65 -17.36
CA GLN A 76 3.28 -17.32 -16.42
C GLN A 76 3.77 -17.33 -14.98
N LEU A 77 4.61 -18.32 -14.62
CA LEU A 77 5.23 -18.39 -13.30
C LEU A 77 6.19 -17.22 -13.04
N CYS A 78 6.99 -16.84 -14.05
CA CYS A 78 7.85 -15.66 -13.97
C CYS A 78 7.03 -14.37 -13.77
N THR A 79 5.96 -14.21 -14.54
CA THR A 79 5.06 -13.06 -14.43
C THR A 79 4.37 -13.01 -13.06
N ALA A 80 3.89 -14.15 -12.57
CA ALA A 80 3.28 -14.24 -11.23
C ALA A 80 4.30 -13.94 -10.13
N SER A 81 5.55 -14.37 -10.28
CA SER A 81 6.62 -14.10 -9.32
C SER A 81 6.97 -12.60 -9.26
N LEU A 82 7.03 -11.93 -10.42
CA LEU A 82 7.21 -10.47 -10.49
C LEU A 82 6.03 -9.73 -9.85
N ALA A 83 4.81 -10.23 -10.05
CA ALA A 83 3.63 -9.66 -9.40
C ALA A 83 3.71 -9.82 -7.87
N VAL A 84 4.12 -10.98 -7.35
CA VAL A 84 4.36 -11.16 -5.89
C VAL A 84 5.39 -10.15 -5.38
N ALA A 85 6.50 -9.97 -6.10
CA ALA A 85 7.53 -9.01 -5.70
C ALA A 85 6.97 -7.57 -5.61
N ALA A 86 6.16 -7.16 -6.59
CA ALA A 86 5.51 -5.85 -6.57
C ALA A 86 4.56 -5.67 -5.38
N VAL A 87 3.81 -6.72 -4.98
CA VAL A 87 2.96 -6.68 -3.78
C VAL A 87 3.80 -6.50 -2.52
N LEU A 88 4.93 -7.21 -2.41
CA LEU A 88 5.83 -7.08 -1.27
C LEU A 88 6.45 -5.69 -1.17
N ASP A 89 6.88 -5.12 -2.31
CA ASP A 89 7.41 -3.76 -2.36
C ASP A 89 6.36 -2.72 -1.89
N GLU A 90 5.09 -2.88 -2.30
CA GLU A 90 4.00 -2.00 -1.86
C GLU A 90 3.73 -2.12 -0.35
N LEU A 91 3.74 -3.35 0.18
CA LEU A 91 3.56 -3.59 1.60
C LEU A 91 4.69 -2.98 2.44
N ASP A 92 5.94 -3.07 1.98
CA ASP A 92 7.09 -2.46 2.67
C ASP A 92 6.96 -0.94 2.76
N ILE A 93 6.53 -0.28 1.68
CA ILE A 93 6.27 1.17 1.67
C ILE A 93 5.17 1.51 2.68
N LEU A 94 4.07 0.76 2.68
CA LEU A 94 2.95 0.99 3.59
C LEU A 94 3.35 0.83 5.06
N ILE A 95 4.11 -0.20 5.40
CA ILE A 95 4.62 -0.44 6.75
C ILE A 95 5.51 0.73 7.19
N HIS A 96 6.36 1.23 6.29
CA HIS A 96 7.20 2.39 6.56
C HIS A 96 6.36 3.63 6.85
N GLU A 97 5.36 3.94 6.02
CA GLU A 97 4.46 5.08 6.23
C GLU A 97 3.68 4.99 7.54
N ALA A 98 3.11 3.83 7.85
CA ALA A 98 2.37 3.60 9.09
C ALA A 98 3.28 3.75 10.32
N SER A 99 4.52 3.25 10.23
CA SER A 99 5.51 3.38 11.30
C SER A 99 5.88 4.85 11.56
N LEU A 100 6.06 5.65 10.50
CA LEU A 100 6.31 7.09 10.62
C LEU A 100 5.12 7.83 11.25
N ALA A 101 3.90 7.50 10.84
CA ALA A 101 2.68 8.09 11.40
C ALA A 101 2.56 7.79 12.91
N MET A 102 2.78 6.53 13.31
CA MET A 102 2.77 6.13 14.72
C MET A 102 3.89 6.80 15.53
N LEU A 103 5.09 6.94 14.96
CA LEU A 103 6.20 7.62 15.63
C LEU A 103 5.89 9.11 15.84
N ALA A 104 5.35 9.80 14.82
CA ALA A 104 4.93 11.19 14.92
C ALA A 104 3.83 11.40 15.99
N HIS A 105 2.89 10.45 16.09
CA HIS A 105 1.89 10.47 17.14
C HIS A 105 2.49 10.26 18.54
N ALA A 106 3.39 9.30 18.69
CA ALA A 106 4.07 9.03 19.96
C ALA A 106 4.92 10.23 20.44
N THR A 107 5.59 10.93 19.52
CA THR A 107 6.35 12.15 19.86
C THR A 107 5.43 13.31 20.20
N ALA A 108 4.32 13.51 19.49
CA ALA A 108 3.32 14.53 19.81
C ALA A 108 2.71 14.34 21.21
N ARG A 109 2.41 13.09 21.60
CA ARG A 109 1.92 12.77 22.94
C ARG A 109 2.94 13.04 24.04
N ARG A 110 4.22 12.82 23.78
CA ARG A 110 5.31 13.11 24.74
C ARG A 110 5.59 14.61 24.85
N GLY A 111 5.46 15.37 23.76
CA GLY A 111 5.67 16.82 23.74
C GLY A 111 4.50 17.64 24.29
N GLY A 112 3.27 17.11 24.23
CA GLY A 112 2.06 17.77 24.75
C GLY A 112 1.81 17.59 26.26
N GLY A 113 2.65 16.81 26.96
CA GLY A 113 2.52 16.52 28.38
C GLY A 113 3.38 17.42 29.27
N ALA A 114 3.10 18.73 29.31
CA ALA A 114 3.59 19.59 30.39
C ALA A 114 2.68 20.82 30.62
N PRO A 115 1.66 20.72 31.48
CA PRO A 115 1.25 21.83 32.31
C PRO A 115 2.05 21.74 33.62
N GLY A 116 3.09 22.55 33.76
CA GLY A 116 3.69 22.78 35.07
C GLY A 116 2.71 23.58 35.93
N PRO A 117 2.22 23.06 37.06
CA PRO A 117 1.43 23.86 38.00
C PRO A 117 2.38 24.69 38.86
N ASP A 118 2.97 25.74 38.30
CA ASP A 118 3.84 26.64 39.06
C ASP A 118 3.65 28.11 38.65
N GLY A 119 2.39 28.55 38.74
CA GLY A 119 1.99 29.97 38.70
C GLY A 119 1.18 30.38 39.93
N ALA A 120 1.15 29.55 40.97
CA ALA A 120 0.56 29.88 42.27
C ALA A 120 1.65 30.40 43.20
N VAL A 121 2.13 31.62 42.95
CA VAL A 121 2.74 32.41 44.02
C VAL A 121 1.70 33.40 44.51
N ALA A 122 1.16 33.06 45.67
CA ALA A 122 0.36 33.94 46.49
C ALA A 122 1.23 35.01 47.16
N ARG A 123 0.65 36.20 47.29
CA ARG A 123 0.99 37.35 48.15
C ARG A 123 2.08 38.30 47.67
#